data_AF-A0A2T3P0R3-F1
#
_entry.id   AF-A0A2T3P0R3-F1
#
_cell.length_a   1.000
_cell.length_b   1.000
_cell.length_c   1.000
_cell.angle_alpha   90.00
_cell.angle_beta   90.00
_cell.angle_gamma   90.00
#
_symmetry.space_group_name_H-M   'P 1'
#
loop_
_entity.id
_entity.type
_entity.pdbx_description
1 polymer ?
#
loop_
_entity_poly.entity_id
_entity_poly.type
_entity_poly.pdbx_seq_one_letter_code
_entity_poly.pdbx_strand_id
1 'polypeptide(L)'
;MQLESNDHAFFWQEQQNVQLTMPLTVDVAPFINNPSGFYDSGVASVEATWNGQLQPGIYSSFFIHGDKNGPNQTFEGSVTFDNEIIVGIAYKQPNLNLTEDKFGAIGTTYATGPNAIFELDGPNNHFTISQDQKTFSFKMVVAHNLDNIRIITASSVHEPSILALIGFGLLLLRFRLPKRKY
;
A
#
# COMPACT_ATOMS: atom_id res chain seq x y z
N MET A 1 -16.12 2.13 -20.10
CA MET A 1 -16.41 0.74 -19.70
C MET A 1 -17.15 0.82 -18.37
N GLN A 2 -18.31 0.18 -18.22
CA GLN A 2 -19.00 0.12 -16.94
C GLN A 2 -18.39 -1.05 -16.16
N LEU A 3 -17.88 -0.80 -14.95
CA LEU A 3 -17.22 -1.79 -14.09
C LEU A 3 -18.10 -2.21 -12.89
N GLU A 4 -19.41 -2.08 -13.05
CA GLU A 4 -20.41 -2.50 -12.08
C GLU A 4 -20.74 -4.01 -12.27
N SER A 5 -20.69 -4.80 -11.21
CA SER A 5 -20.85 -6.25 -11.24
C SER A 5 -21.33 -6.80 -9.89
N ASN A 6 -22.25 -7.77 -9.91
CA ASN A 6 -22.67 -8.46 -8.68
C ASN A 6 -21.82 -9.67 -8.33
N ASP A 7 -21.00 -10.14 -9.26
CA ASP A 7 -20.31 -11.42 -9.15
C ASP A 7 -18.78 -11.26 -9.06
N HIS A 8 -18.27 -10.04 -9.31
CA HIS A 8 -16.84 -9.79 -9.40
C HIS A 8 -16.49 -8.40 -8.88
N ALA A 9 -15.42 -8.34 -8.08
CA ALA A 9 -14.58 -7.15 -8.02
C ALA A 9 -13.53 -7.23 -9.13
N PHE A 10 -13.11 -6.07 -9.64
CA PHE A 10 -12.10 -5.98 -10.69
C PHE A 10 -10.75 -5.66 -10.09
N PHE A 11 -9.71 -6.32 -10.61
CA PHE A 11 -8.32 -6.02 -10.32
C PHE A 11 -7.57 -5.77 -11.61
N TRP A 12 -6.82 -4.68 -11.71
CA TRP A 12 -5.98 -4.41 -12.86
C TRP A 12 -4.71 -3.66 -12.48
N GLN A 13 -3.72 -3.77 -13.36
CA GLN A 13 -2.52 -2.96 -13.35
C GLN A 13 -2.80 -1.60 -13.96
N GLU A 14 -2.45 -0.52 -13.26
CA GLU A 14 -2.66 0.84 -13.74
C GLU A 14 -1.45 1.39 -14.50
N GLN A 15 -0.36 1.66 -13.80
CA GLN A 15 0.89 2.14 -14.38
C GLN A 15 2.08 1.39 -13.78
N GLN A 16 3.19 1.38 -14.51
CA GLN A 16 4.43 0.71 -14.10
C GLN A 16 5.61 1.65 -14.29
N ASN A 17 6.65 1.49 -13.47
CA ASN A 17 7.87 2.29 -13.53
C ASN A 17 7.60 3.80 -13.41
N VAL A 18 6.61 4.18 -12.62
CA VAL A 18 6.27 5.59 -12.34
C VAL A 18 7.34 6.16 -11.41
N GLN A 19 8.02 7.21 -11.88
CA GLN A 19 9.02 7.91 -11.10
C GLN A 19 8.37 9.00 -10.23
N LEU A 20 8.51 8.88 -8.92
CA LEU A 20 8.26 9.97 -7.98
C LEU A 20 9.55 10.75 -7.74
N THR A 21 9.48 12.08 -7.91
CA THR A 21 10.60 12.99 -7.61
C THR A 21 10.46 13.70 -6.27
N MET A 22 9.26 13.65 -5.69
CA MET A 22 8.91 14.23 -4.39
C MET A 22 8.09 13.21 -3.60
N PRO A 23 8.10 13.28 -2.25
CA PRO A 23 7.26 12.41 -1.44
C PRO A 23 5.78 12.56 -1.79
N LEU A 24 5.04 11.45 -1.74
CA LEU A 24 3.60 11.40 -1.97
C LEU A 24 2.90 10.71 -0.79
N THR A 25 1.84 11.33 -0.28
CA THR A 25 1.04 10.77 0.82
C THR A 25 0.17 9.62 0.35
N VAL A 26 0.09 8.57 1.18
CA VAL A 26 -0.80 7.41 1.04
C VAL A 26 -1.44 7.13 2.40
N ASP A 27 -2.47 6.28 2.44
CA ASP A 27 -3.15 5.97 3.70
C ASP A 27 -2.31 5.03 4.58
N VAL A 28 -1.66 4.05 3.96
CA VAL A 28 -0.84 3.07 4.67
C VAL A 28 0.54 2.99 4.06
N ALA A 29 1.56 3.17 4.89
CA ALA A 29 2.89 2.61 4.71
C ALA A 29 2.94 1.26 5.48
N PRO A 30 3.06 0.12 4.77
CA PRO A 30 2.94 -1.19 5.39
C PRO A 30 3.87 -1.40 6.59
N PHE A 31 3.35 -2.04 7.64
CA PHE A 31 4.03 -2.32 8.92
C PHE A 31 4.53 -1.13 9.75
N ILE A 32 4.63 0.08 9.19
CA ILE A 32 4.87 1.32 9.94
C ILE A 32 3.60 1.73 10.68
N ASN A 33 2.47 1.78 9.97
CA ASN A 33 1.19 2.18 10.56
C ASN A 33 0.54 1.06 11.37
N ASN A 34 0.78 -0.21 10.99
CA ASN A 34 0.20 -1.36 11.67
C ASN A 34 1.10 -2.61 11.52
N PRO A 35 1.84 -3.00 12.58
CA PRO A 35 2.83 -4.07 12.49
C PRO A 35 2.23 -5.49 12.45
N SER A 36 0.92 -5.65 12.69
CA SER A 36 0.27 -6.97 12.65
C SER A 36 0.06 -7.48 11.21
N GLY A 37 0.08 -6.57 10.23
CA GLY A 37 -0.32 -6.86 8.86
C GLY A 37 -1.84 -6.93 8.65
N PHE A 38 -2.67 -6.82 9.71
CA PHE A 38 -4.13 -6.74 9.62
C PHE A 38 -4.59 -5.29 9.74
N TYR A 39 -5.26 -4.77 8.71
CA TYR A 39 -5.67 -3.37 8.60
C TYR A 39 -7.16 -3.21 8.80
N ASP A 40 -7.49 -3.03 10.06
CA ASP A 40 -8.73 -2.52 10.63
C ASP A 40 -8.45 -2.45 12.13
N SER A 41 -8.40 -1.25 12.69
CA SER A 41 -8.15 -1.10 14.12
C SER A 41 -9.45 -1.16 14.93
N GLY A 42 -10.61 -1.24 14.26
CA GLY A 42 -11.94 -1.08 14.85
C GLY A 42 -12.18 0.34 15.42
N VAL A 43 -11.31 1.29 15.06
CA VAL A 43 -11.30 2.64 15.65
C VAL A 43 -10.91 3.66 14.56
N ALA A 44 -11.93 4.26 13.94
CA ALA A 44 -11.74 5.20 12.83
C ALA A 44 -10.77 6.36 13.15
N SER A 45 -10.70 6.83 14.41
CA SER A 45 -9.77 7.89 14.80
C SER A 45 -8.31 7.45 14.78
N VAL A 46 -8.01 6.17 15.02
CA VAL A 46 -6.66 5.60 14.88
C VAL A 46 -6.30 5.47 13.41
N GLU A 47 -7.20 4.94 12.59
CA GLU A 47 -7.01 4.79 11.14
C GLU A 47 -6.88 6.14 10.43
N ALA A 48 -7.55 7.19 10.94
CA ALA A 48 -7.36 8.55 10.46
C ALA A 48 -5.93 9.08 10.68
N THR A 49 -5.20 8.53 11.65
CA THR A 49 -3.78 8.86 11.87
C THR A 49 -2.82 8.07 10.99
N TRP A 50 -3.30 7.01 10.32
CA TRP A 50 -2.48 6.31 9.34
C TRP A 50 -2.25 7.25 8.15
N ASN A 51 -0.99 7.67 8.04
CA ASN A 51 -0.50 8.58 7.01
C ASN A 51 0.86 8.06 6.57
N GLY A 52 0.85 7.22 5.53
CA GLY A 52 2.07 6.76 4.88
C GLY A 52 2.65 7.83 3.95
N GLN A 53 3.95 7.74 3.69
CA GLN A 53 4.59 8.55 2.66
C GLN A 53 5.48 7.67 1.79
N LEU A 54 5.18 7.66 0.50
CA LEU A 54 6.11 7.17 -0.52
C LEU A 54 7.20 8.22 -0.70
N GLN A 55 8.45 7.79 -0.66
CA GLN A 55 9.61 8.66 -0.90
C GLN A 55 9.89 8.77 -2.42
N PRO A 56 10.80 9.64 -2.87
CA PRO A 56 11.26 9.61 -4.25
C PRO A 56 11.78 8.22 -4.63
N GLY A 57 11.35 7.71 -5.77
CA GLY A 57 11.57 6.32 -6.15
C GLY A 57 10.82 5.94 -7.42
N ILE A 58 10.90 4.65 -7.77
CA ILE A 58 10.19 4.07 -8.91
C ILE A 58 9.19 3.06 -8.38
N TYR A 59 7.95 3.19 -8.81
CA TYR A 59 6.82 2.43 -8.28
C TYR A 59 5.92 1.92 -9.40
N SER A 60 5.13 0.92 -9.03
CA SER A 60 4.09 0.31 -9.85
C SER A 60 2.76 0.41 -9.11
N SER A 61 1.66 0.50 -9.83
CA SER A 61 0.32 0.65 -9.25
C SER A 61 -0.68 -0.34 -9.82
N PHE A 62 -1.55 -0.79 -8.94
CA PHE A 62 -2.65 -1.69 -9.21
C PHE A 62 -3.90 -1.18 -8.50
N PHE A 63 -5.06 -1.52 -9.03
CA PHE A 63 -6.33 -1.04 -8.52
C PHE A 63 -7.30 -2.19 -8.33
N ILE A 64 -7.99 -2.18 -7.20
CA ILE A 64 -9.14 -3.01 -6.90
C ILE A 64 -10.37 -2.10 -6.90
N HIS A 65 -11.41 -2.55 -7.59
CA HIS A 65 -12.69 -1.86 -7.68
C HIS A 65 -13.82 -2.84 -7.43
N GLY A 66 -14.59 -2.60 -6.37
CA GLY A 66 -15.87 -3.26 -6.16
C GLY A 66 -16.99 -2.26 -6.41
N ASP A 67 -17.89 -2.56 -7.34
CA ASP A 67 -19.08 -1.77 -7.62
C ASP A 67 -20.20 -2.74 -7.94
N LYS A 68 -21.34 -2.63 -7.25
CA LYS A 68 -22.40 -3.64 -7.28
C LYS A 68 -23.70 -3.09 -7.85
N ASN A 69 -24.40 -3.93 -8.62
CA ASN A 69 -25.73 -3.59 -9.13
C ASN A 69 -26.84 -4.23 -8.29
N GLY A 70 -27.35 -3.49 -7.31
CA GLY A 70 -28.50 -3.91 -6.50
C GLY A 70 -28.13 -4.23 -5.06
N PRO A 71 -28.46 -5.43 -4.53
CA PRO A 71 -28.27 -5.73 -3.11
C PRO A 71 -26.79 -5.78 -2.74
N ASN A 72 -26.48 -5.55 -1.46
CA ASN A 72 -25.11 -5.62 -0.92
C ASN A 72 -24.37 -6.86 -1.41
N GLN A 73 -23.14 -6.66 -1.87
CA GLN A 73 -22.27 -7.74 -2.33
C GLN A 73 -21.00 -7.79 -1.51
N THR A 74 -20.53 -9.01 -1.28
CA THR A 74 -19.26 -9.27 -0.62
C THR A 74 -18.27 -9.79 -1.65
N PHE A 75 -17.13 -9.12 -1.76
CA PHE A 75 -16.01 -9.59 -2.55
C PHE A 75 -14.83 -9.89 -1.63
N GLU A 76 -14.25 -11.08 -1.81
CA GLU A 76 -13.09 -11.54 -1.07
C GLU A 76 -12.05 -12.03 -2.07
N GLY A 77 -10.79 -11.70 -1.83
CA GLY A 77 -9.72 -12.09 -2.74
C GLY A 77 -8.34 -11.78 -2.20
N SER A 78 -7.34 -12.25 -2.93
CA SER A 78 -5.95 -11.94 -2.68
C SER A 78 -5.16 -11.79 -3.98
N VAL A 79 -4.12 -10.97 -3.93
CA VAL A 79 -3.12 -10.82 -4.98
C VAL A 79 -1.73 -10.95 -4.37
N THR A 80 -0.86 -11.70 -5.03
CA THR A 80 0.54 -11.88 -4.64
C THR A 80 1.45 -11.34 -5.74
N PHE A 81 2.44 -10.53 -5.35
CA PHE A 81 3.45 -9.96 -6.24
C PHE A 81 4.75 -10.76 -6.12
N ASP A 82 5.17 -11.41 -7.20
CA ASP A 82 6.36 -12.28 -7.17
C ASP A 82 7.66 -11.50 -6.97
N ASN A 83 7.79 -10.35 -7.64
CA ASN A 83 9.05 -9.59 -7.75
C ASN A 83 9.02 -8.21 -7.08
N GLU A 84 7.85 -7.81 -6.56
CA GLU A 84 7.65 -6.50 -5.95
C GLU A 84 7.18 -6.67 -4.50
N ILE A 85 7.36 -5.64 -3.70
CA ILE A 85 6.80 -5.54 -2.35
C ILE A 85 5.78 -4.40 -2.33
N ILE A 86 4.72 -4.57 -1.56
CA ILE A 86 3.70 -3.56 -1.28
C ILE A 86 4.32 -2.53 -0.36
N VAL A 87 4.31 -1.27 -0.80
CA VAL A 87 4.95 -0.14 -0.09
C VAL A 87 3.97 0.98 0.23
N GLY A 88 2.77 0.95 -0.36
CA GLY A 88 1.73 1.92 -0.10
C GLY A 88 0.34 1.39 -0.43
N ILE A 89 -0.65 1.70 0.40
CA ILE A 89 -2.07 1.54 0.06
C ILE A 89 -2.74 2.91 0.12
N ALA A 90 -3.52 3.25 -0.91
CA ALA A 90 -4.45 4.37 -0.90
C ALA A 90 -5.86 3.83 -1.10
N TYR A 91 -6.77 4.11 -0.17
CA TYR A 91 -8.10 3.52 -0.14
C TYR A 91 -9.17 4.51 0.36
N LYS A 92 -8.78 5.69 0.88
CA LYS A 92 -9.69 6.77 1.26
C LYS A 92 -9.29 8.10 0.64
N GLN A 93 -10.22 9.05 0.70
CA GLN A 93 -9.97 10.43 0.28
C GLN A 93 -9.22 11.22 1.38
N PRO A 94 -8.34 12.17 1.01
CA PRO A 94 -8.02 12.62 -0.36
C PRO A 94 -6.93 11.79 -1.07
N ASN A 95 -6.36 10.77 -0.42
CA ASN A 95 -5.16 10.08 -0.90
C ASN A 95 -5.40 9.25 -2.17
N LEU A 96 -6.60 8.71 -2.38
CA LEU A 96 -7.00 8.13 -3.66
C LEU A 96 -6.87 9.16 -4.80
N ASN A 97 -7.50 10.33 -4.67
CA ASN A 97 -7.41 11.38 -5.68
C ASN A 97 -5.97 11.87 -5.90
N LEU A 98 -5.20 12.07 -4.82
CA LEU A 98 -3.80 12.51 -4.91
C LEU A 98 -2.91 11.52 -5.67
N THR A 99 -3.23 10.23 -5.60
CA THR A 99 -2.47 9.19 -6.29
C THR A 99 -2.93 9.00 -7.74
N GLU A 100 -4.12 9.43 -8.14
CA GLU A 100 -4.64 9.25 -9.52
C GLU A 100 -3.76 9.90 -10.58
N ASP A 101 -3.33 11.15 -10.37
CA ASP A 101 -2.51 11.90 -11.33
C ASP A 101 -1.14 11.25 -11.61
N LYS A 102 -0.64 10.44 -10.68
CA LYS A 102 0.67 9.78 -10.77
C LYS A 102 0.55 8.32 -11.17
N PHE A 103 -0.41 7.63 -10.59
CA PHE A 103 -0.50 6.17 -10.61
C PHE A 103 -1.73 5.64 -11.33
N GLY A 104 -2.75 6.48 -11.56
CA GLY A 104 -3.96 6.08 -12.25
C GLY A 104 -3.71 5.66 -13.70
N ALA A 105 -4.47 4.70 -14.20
CA ALA A 105 -4.38 4.24 -15.59
C ALA A 105 -4.63 5.42 -16.55
N ILE A 106 -3.79 5.52 -17.58
CA ILE A 106 -3.83 6.64 -18.53
C ILE A 106 -5.18 6.66 -19.25
N GLY A 107 -5.85 7.80 -19.21
CA GLY A 107 -7.16 8.00 -19.85
C GLY A 107 -8.35 7.50 -19.04
N THR A 108 -8.13 6.97 -17.83
CA THR A 108 -9.21 6.56 -16.92
C THR A 108 -9.70 7.75 -16.10
N THR A 109 -11.03 7.93 -16.07
CA THR A 109 -11.68 8.82 -15.11
C THR A 109 -12.10 8.01 -13.90
N TYR A 110 -11.49 8.30 -12.75
CA TYR A 110 -11.80 7.64 -11.49
C TYR A 110 -13.00 8.31 -10.82
N ALA A 111 -13.78 7.51 -10.08
CA ALA A 111 -14.84 8.04 -9.25
C ALA A 111 -14.23 8.85 -8.10
N THR A 112 -14.72 10.07 -7.90
CA THR A 112 -14.22 10.97 -6.85
C THR A 112 -15.27 11.19 -5.77
N GLY A 113 -14.81 11.53 -4.56
CA GLY A 113 -15.66 11.85 -3.42
C GLY A 113 -15.76 10.73 -2.37
N PRO A 114 -16.53 10.97 -1.29
CA PRO A 114 -16.61 10.06 -0.14
C PRO A 114 -17.31 8.74 -0.46
N ASN A 115 -17.97 8.65 -1.61
CA ASN A 115 -18.73 7.49 -2.05
C ASN A 115 -17.90 6.48 -2.86
N ALA A 116 -16.61 6.77 -3.04
CA ALA A 116 -15.69 6.00 -3.87
C ALA A 116 -14.47 5.50 -3.07
N ILE A 117 -14.64 5.38 -1.74
CA ILE A 117 -13.60 4.98 -0.79
C ILE A 117 -13.94 3.62 -0.22
N PHE A 118 -12.92 2.89 0.20
CA PHE A 118 -13.08 1.72 1.03
C PHE A 118 -13.09 2.15 2.51
N GLU A 119 -14.18 1.90 3.23
CA GLU A 119 -14.27 2.23 4.66
C GLU A 119 -13.98 0.99 5.49
N LEU A 120 -12.92 1.01 6.31
CA LEU A 120 -12.64 -0.08 7.24
C LEU A 120 -13.76 -0.18 8.28
N ASP A 121 -14.31 -1.37 8.42
CA ASP A 121 -15.49 -1.65 9.26
C ASP A 121 -15.49 -3.11 9.71
N GLY A 122 -14.45 -3.50 10.46
CA GLY A 122 -14.50 -4.77 11.16
C GLY A 122 -14.61 -6.00 10.24
N PRO A 123 -15.57 -6.90 10.54
CA PRO A 123 -15.76 -8.13 9.78
C PRO A 123 -16.29 -7.91 8.35
N ASN A 124 -16.74 -6.69 8.01
CA ASN A 124 -17.27 -6.37 6.69
C ASN A 124 -16.15 -5.91 5.74
N ASN A 125 -15.35 -4.95 6.18
CA ASN A 125 -14.34 -4.30 5.35
C ASN A 125 -13.00 -4.29 6.06
N HIS A 126 -12.08 -5.09 5.56
CA HIS A 126 -10.70 -5.12 6.04
C HIS A 126 -9.76 -5.62 4.95
N PHE A 127 -8.47 -5.39 5.15
CA PHE A 127 -7.43 -6.03 4.34
C PHE A 127 -6.26 -6.49 5.20
N THR A 128 -5.48 -7.40 4.65
CA THR A 128 -4.22 -7.87 5.24
C THR A 128 -3.09 -7.75 4.25
N ILE A 129 -1.90 -7.43 4.75
CA ILE A 129 -0.65 -7.51 4.02
C ILE A 129 0.21 -8.59 4.68
N SER A 130 0.69 -9.56 3.90
CA SER A 130 1.58 -10.60 4.41
C SER A 130 2.90 -10.02 4.94
N GLN A 131 3.56 -10.72 5.86
CA GLN A 131 4.79 -10.24 6.51
C GLN A 131 5.94 -9.94 5.54
N ASP A 132 6.00 -10.66 4.41
CA ASP A 132 6.97 -10.40 3.33
C ASP A 132 6.57 -9.23 2.42
N GLN A 133 5.45 -8.55 2.72
CA GLN A 133 4.86 -7.46 1.96
C GLN A 133 4.47 -7.85 0.53
N LYS A 134 4.32 -9.14 0.20
CA LYS A 134 4.04 -9.57 -1.18
C LYS A 134 2.58 -9.86 -1.45
N THR A 135 1.80 -10.20 -0.44
CA THR A 135 0.41 -10.60 -0.62
C THR A 135 -0.52 -9.58 0.03
N PHE A 136 -1.44 -9.05 -0.75
CA PHE A 136 -2.57 -8.25 -0.29
C PHE A 136 -3.82 -9.13 -0.35
N SER A 137 -4.53 -9.28 0.77
CA SER A 137 -5.83 -9.94 0.82
C SER A 137 -6.87 -8.96 1.33
N PHE A 138 -8.09 -9.03 0.81
CA PHE A 138 -9.16 -8.12 1.19
C PHE A 138 -10.48 -8.85 1.36
N LYS A 139 -11.33 -8.24 2.16
CA LYS A 139 -12.77 -8.43 2.15
C LYS A 139 -13.42 -7.06 2.04
N MET A 140 -14.35 -6.92 1.10
CA MET A 140 -15.17 -5.73 0.95
C MET A 140 -16.65 -6.09 0.85
N VAL A 141 -17.47 -5.40 1.62
CA VAL A 141 -18.92 -5.44 1.55
C VAL A 141 -19.39 -4.12 0.94
N VAL A 142 -19.62 -4.14 -0.37
CA VAL A 142 -20.09 -2.97 -1.10
C VAL A 142 -21.58 -2.83 -0.83
N ALA A 143 -21.95 -1.87 0.03
CA ALA A 143 -23.35 -1.63 0.43
C ALA A 143 -24.02 -0.50 -0.37
N HIS A 144 -23.28 0.58 -0.63
CA HIS A 144 -23.80 1.77 -1.30
C HIS A 144 -23.37 1.80 -2.76
N ASN A 145 -22.29 2.52 -3.05
CA ASN A 145 -21.81 2.79 -4.39
C ASN A 145 -20.69 1.80 -4.72
N LEU A 146 -19.45 2.19 -4.44
CA LEU A 146 -18.28 1.44 -4.82
C LEU A 146 -17.14 1.62 -3.82
N ASP A 147 -16.31 0.60 -3.71
CA ASP A 147 -15.11 0.58 -2.89
C ASP A 147 -13.89 0.50 -3.81
N ASN A 148 -12.93 1.39 -3.57
CA ASN A 148 -11.70 1.45 -4.34
C ASN A 148 -10.47 1.30 -3.44
N ILE A 149 -9.51 0.52 -3.91
CA ILE A 149 -8.22 0.36 -3.25
C ILE A 149 -7.14 0.42 -4.32
N ARG A 150 -6.19 1.35 -4.17
CA ARG A 150 -4.95 1.38 -4.94
C ARG A 150 -3.83 0.76 -4.13
N ILE A 151 -3.19 -0.24 -4.72
CA ILE A 151 -2.01 -0.90 -4.19
C ILE A 151 -0.80 -0.35 -4.93
N ILE A 152 0.19 0.15 -4.19
CA ILE A 152 1.43 0.67 -4.73
C ILE A 152 2.56 -0.25 -4.31
N THR A 153 3.29 -0.73 -5.32
CA THR A 153 4.40 -1.65 -5.16
C THR A 153 5.70 -0.99 -5.61
N ALA A 154 6.81 -1.52 -5.13
CA ALA A 154 8.13 -1.25 -5.68
C ALA A 154 8.82 -2.60 -5.91
N SER A 155 9.66 -2.71 -6.94
CA SER A 155 10.68 -3.76 -6.98
C SER A 155 11.37 -3.79 -5.61
N SER A 156 11.73 -4.96 -5.11
CA SER A 156 12.41 -5.06 -3.81
C SER A 156 13.72 -4.23 -3.81
N VAL A 157 13.64 -2.94 -3.50
CA VAL A 157 14.78 -2.03 -3.48
C VAL A 157 15.51 -2.35 -2.19
N HIS A 158 16.58 -3.13 -2.34
CA HIS A 158 17.79 -3.25 -1.53
C HIS A 158 17.67 -2.74 -0.09
N GLU A 159 17.83 -3.67 0.86
CA GLU A 159 17.95 -3.40 2.29
C GLU A 159 18.70 -2.09 2.56
N PRO A 160 18.17 -1.19 3.41
CA PRO A 160 18.89 0.02 3.79
C PRO A 160 20.27 -0.38 4.28
N SER A 161 21.29 0.34 3.84
CA SER A 161 22.75 0.13 3.95
C SER A 161 23.31 0.02 5.38
N ILE A 162 22.54 -0.47 6.35
CA ILE A 162 22.97 -0.74 7.72
C ILE A 162 24.05 -1.83 7.72
N LEU A 163 24.05 -2.77 6.76
CA LEU A 163 25.16 -3.70 6.55
C LEU A 163 26.47 -3.00 6.13
N ALA A 164 26.40 -1.84 5.45
CA ALA A 164 27.60 -1.04 5.15
C ALA A 164 28.16 -0.35 6.40
N LEU A 165 27.31 0.00 7.38
CA LEU A 165 27.76 0.59 8.66
C LEU A 165 28.49 -0.42 9.57
N ILE A 166 28.10 -1.69 9.53
CA ILE A 166 28.80 -2.75 10.30
C ILE A 166 30.19 -3.04 9.71
N GLY A 167 30.35 -2.92 8.38
CA GLY A 167 31.62 -3.12 7.69
C GLY A 167 32.71 -2.09 8.05
N PHE A 168 32.33 -0.82 8.25
CA PHE A 168 33.28 0.23 8.66
C PHE A 168 33.59 0.24 10.17
N GLY A 169 32.62 -0.14 11.02
CA GLY A 169 32.82 -0.20 12.47
C GLY A 169 33.89 -1.22 12.91
N LEU A 170 34.02 -2.34 12.20
CA LEU A 170 35.02 -3.37 12.50
C LEU A 170 36.43 -3.04 12.00
N LEU A 171 36.58 -2.15 11.01
CA LEU A 171 37.89 -1.74 10.51
C LEU A 171 38.60 -0.76 11.46
N LEU A 172 37.83 0.07 12.18
CA LEU A 172 38.36 1.06 13.13
C LEU A 172 38.85 0.44 14.46
N LEU A 173 38.40 -0.78 14.80
CA LEU A 173 38.84 -1.50 15.99
C LEU A 173 40.21 -2.19 15.85
N ARG A 174 40.79 -2.26 14.63
CA ARG A 174 42.12 -2.86 14.41
C ARG A 174 43.32 -1.91 14.61
N PHE A 175 43.10 -0.62 14.81
CA PHE A 175 44.19 0.37 14.90
C PHE A 175 44.50 0.93 16.30
N ARG A 176 44.00 0.31 17.38
CA ARG A 176 44.35 0.74 18.74
C ARG A 176 44.89 -0.40 19.59
N LEU A 177 46.22 -0.55 19.59
CA LEU A 177 47.10 -0.49 20.78
C LEU A 177 48.44 -1.23 20.53
N PRO A 178 49.58 -0.53 20.43
CA PRO A 178 50.85 -1.09 20.89
C PRO A 178 51.04 -0.79 22.38
N LYS A 179 51.31 -1.86 23.13
CA LYS A 179 51.76 -1.86 24.53
C LYS A 179 53.07 -1.06 24.67
N ARG A 180 53.19 -0.27 25.73
CA ARG A 180 54.52 0.03 26.31
C ARG A 180 54.69 -0.77 27.59
N LYS A 181 55.72 -1.62 27.58
CA LYS A 181 56.30 -2.30 28.74
C LYS A 181 57.43 -1.44 29.30
N TYR A 182 57.53 -1.49 30.64
CA TYR A 182 58.57 -0.99 31.56
C TYR A 182 58.70 0.53 31.69
#